data_AF-A0A960XBC4-F1
#
_entry.id   AF-A0A960XBC4-F1
#
_cell.length_a   1.000
_cell.length_b   1.000
_cell.length_c   1.000
_cell.angle_alpha   90.00
_cell.angle_beta   90.00
_cell.angle_gamma   90.00
#
_symmetry.space_group_name_H-M   'P 1'
#
loop_
_entity.id
_entity.type
_entity.pdbx_description
1 polymer ?
#
loop_
_entity_poly.entity_id
_entity_poly.type
_entity_poly.pdbx_seq_one_letter_code
_entity_poly.pdbx_strand_id
1 'polypeptide(L)'
;YDQKYSKSSIRKLTHQKLNEFELIIGCTGKPSLSEDQIKALRKDTCLVSVSSSDREFRGVFLRKNVDEILNCHQDVFSKGVYLLNCGFPINFDDAYAEIDIEEFQLTRAILLAGLLQACELGDQTGLIPLHSFLQTRIYGNYSEKFLKNEKVIATCAT
;
A
#
# COMPACT_ATOMS: atom_id res chain seq x y z
N TYR A 1 -16.67 11.37 -3.91
CA TYR A 1 -17.19 10.07 -4.35
C TYR A 1 -15.99 9.20 -4.66
N ASP A 2 -15.63 8.30 -3.76
CA ASP A 2 -14.45 7.47 -3.91
C ASP A 2 -14.76 6.29 -4.82
N GLN A 3 -13.94 6.10 -5.87
CA GLN A 3 -14.11 5.00 -6.80
C GLN A 3 -12.99 3.99 -6.60
N LYS A 4 -13.36 2.74 -6.26
CA LYS A 4 -12.41 1.65 -6.06
C LYS A 4 -12.28 0.84 -7.35
N TYR A 5 -11.06 0.72 -7.85
CA TYR A 5 -10.76 -0.09 -9.03
C TYR A 5 -9.74 -1.18 -8.71
N SER A 6 -10.03 -2.41 -9.12
CA SER A 6 -9.02 -3.48 -9.10
C SER A 6 -8.02 -3.27 -10.25
N LYS A 7 -6.84 -3.87 -10.12
CA LYS A 7 -5.81 -3.83 -11.18
C LYS A 7 -6.31 -4.25 -12.55
N SER A 8 -7.10 -5.33 -12.61
CA SER A 8 -7.65 -5.84 -13.88
C SER A 8 -8.66 -4.86 -14.50
N SER A 9 -9.36 -4.09 -13.67
CA SER A 9 -10.25 -3.02 -14.10
C SER A 9 -9.48 -1.78 -14.56
N ILE A 10 -8.40 -1.38 -13.87
CA ILE A 10 -7.57 -0.21 -14.26
C ILE A 10 -6.96 -0.38 -15.64
N ARG A 11 -6.47 -1.58 -15.98
CA ARG A 11 -5.95 -1.86 -17.33
C ARG A 11 -6.99 -1.74 -18.44
N LYS A 12 -8.27 -1.85 -18.09
CA LYS A 12 -9.41 -1.72 -19.01
C LYS A 12 -10.00 -0.31 -19.02
N LEU A 13 -9.56 0.58 -18.11
CA LEU A 13 -10.01 1.96 -18.13
C LEU A 13 -9.50 2.64 -19.39
N THR A 14 -10.42 3.27 -20.11
CA THR A 14 -10.09 4.11 -21.25
C THR A 14 -9.34 5.36 -20.78
N HIS A 15 -8.52 5.94 -21.66
CA HIS A 15 -7.83 7.20 -21.39
C HIS A 15 -8.80 8.31 -20.96
N GLN A 16 -9.99 8.38 -21.59
CA GLN A 16 -11.04 9.33 -21.23
C GLN A 16 -11.48 9.19 -19.77
N LYS A 17 -11.63 7.95 -19.27
CA LYS A 17 -12.05 7.72 -17.89
C LYS A 17 -10.95 8.05 -16.88
N LEU A 18 -9.70 7.75 -17.22
CA LEU A 18 -8.55 8.09 -16.37
C LEU A 18 -8.37 9.60 -16.21
N ASN A 19 -8.73 10.38 -17.22
CA ASN A 19 -8.64 11.84 -17.23
C ASN A 19 -9.61 12.53 -16.23
N GLU A 20 -10.58 11.80 -15.68
CA GLU A 20 -11.51 12.33 -14.68
C GLU A 20 -10.90 12.41 -13.26
N PHE A 21 -9.80 11.68 -13.00
CA PHE A 21 -9.23 11.58 -11.66
C PHE A 21 -8.19 12.68 -11.39
N GLU A 22 -8.43 13.42 -10.31
CA GLU A 22 -7.48 14.40 -9.75
C GLU A 22 -6.44 13.74 -8.84
N LEU A 23 -6.81 12.64 -8.19
CA LEU A 23 -5.97 11.89 -7.28
C LEU A 23 -6.09 10.40 -7.62
N ILE A 24 -4.94 9.74 -7.76
CA ILE A 24 -4.85 8.30 -7.98
C ILE A 24 -3.94 7.73 -6.90
N ILE A 25 -4.51 6.84 -6.07
CA ILE A 25 -3.80 6.14 -5.01
C ILE A 25 -3.47 4.71 -5.45
N GLY A 26 -2.18 4.37 -5.51
CA GLY A 26 -1.68 3.05 -5.85
C GLY A 26 -1.42 2.20 -4.60
N CYS A 27 -2.04 1.03 -4.52
CA CYS A 27 -2.01 0.15 -3.35
C CYS A 27 -1.92 -1.35 -3.70
N THR A 28 -1.34 -1.69 -4.85
CA THR A 28 -1.32 -3.06 -5.38
C THR A 28 0.00 -3.81 -5.18
N GLY A 29 1.09 -3.10 -4.87
CA GLY A 29 2.45 -3.62 -4.82
C GLY A 29 3.05 -3.94 -6.19
N LYS A 30 2.39 -3.54 -7.29
CA LYS A 30 2.78 -3.86 -8.67
C LYS A 30 2.52 -2.66 -9.59
N PRO A 31 3.11 -2.61 -10.80
CA PRO A 31 2.77 -1.57 -11.76
C PRO A 31 1.28 -1.58 -12.12
N SER A 32 0.65 -0.42 -11.95
CA SER A 32 -0.79 -0.20 -12.11
C SER A 32 -1.12 0.63 -13.35
N LEU A 33 -0.29 1.62 -13.69
CA LEU A 33 -0.44 2.44 -14.89
C LEU A 33 0.72 2.25 -15.88
N SER A 34 0.41 2.24 -17.17
CA SER A 34 1.42 2.35 -18.23
C SER A 34 1.85 3.80 -18.44
N GLU A 35 2.98 4.01 -19.13
CA GLU A 35 3.44 5.36 -19.48
C GLU A 35 2.42 6.11 -20.34
N ASP A 36 1.74 5.42 -21.26
CA ASP A 36 0.72 6.04 -22.12
C ASP A 36 -0.54 6.40 -21.35
N GLN A 37 -0.91 5.60 -20.34
CA GLN A 37 -1.98 5.96 -19.42
C GLN A 37 -1.61 7.19 -18.59
N ILE A 38 -0.37 7.30 -18.11
CA ILE A 38 0.12 8.47 -17.38
C ILE A 38 0.11 9.73 -18.25
N LYS A 39 0.53 9.64 -19.51
CA LYS A 39 0.48 10.77 -20.46
C LYS A 39 -0.94 11.25 -20.75
N ALA A 40 -1.94 10.38 -20.59
CA ALA A 40 -3.34 10.68 -20.86
C ALA A 40 -4.10 11.20 -19.64
N LEU A 41 -3.43 11.34 -18.49
CA LEU A 41 -4.01 11.95 -17.30
C LEU A 41 -4.24 13.45 -17.53
N ARG A 42 -5.18 14.00 -16.77
CA ARG A 42 -5.40 15.45 -16.78
C ARG A 42 -4.19 16.14 -16.18
N LYS A 43 -4.04 17.42 -16.54
CA LYS A 43 -3.10 18.28 -15.83
C LYS A 43 -3.44 18.33 -14.34
N ASP A 44 -2.39 18.42 -13.55
CA ASP A 44 -2.39 18.50 -12.10
C ASP A 44 -2.94 17.24 -11.39
N THR A 45 -3.04 16.09 -12.09
CA THR A 45 -3.32 14.82 -11.41
C THR A 45 -2.18 14.48 -10.43
N CYS A 46 -2.55 14.16 -9.20
CA CYS A 46 -1.65 13.64 -8.17
C CYS A 46 -1.62 12.11 -8.18
N LEU A 47 -0.41 11.56 -8.25
CA LEU A 47 -0.13 10.14 -8.14
C LEU A 47 0.51 9.86 -6.79
N VAL A 48 -0.14 9.02 -5.99
CA VAL A 48 0.25 8.73 -4.60
C VAL A 48 0.37 7.23 -4.41
N SER A 49 1.52 6.75 -3.93
CA SER A 49 1.72 5.33 -3.63
C SER A 49 1.55 5.11 -2.13
N VAL A 50 0.85 4.04 -1.75
CA VAL A 50 0.81 3.48 -0.38
C VAL A 50 1.21 2.00 -0.40
N SER A 51 1.92 1.59 -1.44
CA SER A 51 2.42 0.21 -1.58
C SER A 51 3.70 0.00 -0.74
N SER A 52 4.46 -1.07 -0.98
CA SER A 52 5.73 -1.30 -0.26
C SER A 52 6.96 -0.70 -0.96
N SER A 53 6.83 -0.14 -2.16
CA SER A 53 7.95 0.40 -2.96
C SER A 53 7.47 1.34 -4.08
N ASP A 54 8.39 1.90 -4.88
CA ASP A 54 8.10 2.89 -5.94
C ASP A 54 7.56 2.32 -7.26
N ARG A 55 6.75 1.24 -7.19
CA ARG A 55 6.45 0.39 -8.35
C ARG A 55 5.12 0.67 -9.04
N GLU A 56 4.21 1.39 -8.38
CA GLU A 56 2.83 1.61 -8.87
C GLU A 56 2.78 2.37 -10.20
N PHE A 57 3.54 3.48 -10.28
CA PHE A 57 3.43 4.47 -11.37
C PHE A 57 4.65 4.56 -12.27
N ARG A 58 5.53 3.54 -12.24
CA ARG A 58 6.76 3.52 -13.06
C ARG A 58 7.54 4.83 -12.93
N GLY A 59 7.78 5.29 -11.70
CA GLY A 59 8.23 6.64 -11.38
C GLY A 59 9.46 7.12 -12.17
N VAL A 60 10.35 6.23 -12.58
CA VAL A 60 11.49 6.50 -13.49
C VAL A 60 11.07 7.30 -14.74
N PHE A 61 9.91 6.98 -15.34
CA PHE A 61 9.42 7.67 -16.53
C PHE A 61 9.16 9.17 -16.29
N LEU A 62 8.71 9.52 -15.08
CA LEU A 62 8.44 10.90 -14.66
C LEU A 62 9.70 11.58 -14.15
N ARG A 63 10.45 10.90 -13.27
CA ARG A 63 11.69 11.38 -12.64
C ARG A 63 12.75 11.82 -13.64
N LYS A 64 12.88 11.12 -14.79
CA LYS A 64 13.88 11.45 -15.81
C LYS A 64 13.65 12.76 -16.58
N ASN A 65 12.49 13.41 -16.40
CA ASN A 65 12.19 14.70 -17.07
C ASN A 65 12.29 15.88 -16.10
N VAL A 66 12.90 15.68 -14.94
CA VAL A 66 13.22 16.75 -13.97
C VAL A 66 14.73 16.90 -13.95
N ASP A 67 15.21 18.14 -13.88
CA ASP A 67 16.63 18.47 -13.99
C ASP A 67 17.45 17.88 -12.84
N GLU A 68 16.91 17.91 -11.61
CA GLU A 68 17.59 17.37 -10.44
C GLU A 68 16.61 16.78 -9.41
N ILE A 69 17.05 15.69 -8.77
CA ILE A 69 16.35 15.07 -7.64
C ILE A 69 17.30 15.05 -6.45
N LEU A 70 17.03 15.91 -5.46
CA LEU A 70 17.88 16.12 -4.28
C LEU A 70 17.58 15.11 -3.17
N ASN A 71 16.34 14.59 -3.12
CA ASN A 71 15.88 13.66 -2.10
C ASN A 71 14.99 12.58 -2.75
N CYS A 72 15.16 11.31 -2.37
CA CYS A 72 14.31 10.21 -2.84
C CYS A 72 12.86 10.31 -2.35
N HIS A 73 12.57 11.19 -1.40
CA HIS A 73 11.24 11.51 -0.87
C HIS A 73 10.66 12.83 -1.41
N GLN A 74 11.32 13.47 -2.37
CA GLN A 74 10.80 14.72 -2.93
C GLN A 74 9.59 14.47 -3.84
N ASP A 75 8.67 15.44 -3.86
CA ASP A 75 7.62 15.47 -4.86
C ASP A 75 8.17 15.84 -6.24
N VAL A 76 7.62 15.23 -7.28
CA VAL A 76 8.04 15.41 -8.67
C VAL A 76 6.88 15.91 -9.51
N PHE A 77 7.02 17.10 -10.10
CA PHE A 77 6.09 17.58 -11.13
C PHE A 77 6.71 17.40 -12.51
N SER A 78 6.10 16.57 -13.35
CA SER A 78 6.61 16.28 -14.69
C SER A 78 5.46 15.95 -15.62
N LYS A 79 5.50 16.47 -16.86
CA LYS A 79 4.46 16.23 -17.88
C LYS A 79 3.05 16.61 -17.43
N GLY A 80 2.94 17.61 -16.56
CA GLY A 80 1.66 18.09 -16.03
C GLY A 80 1.05 17.21 -14.96
N VAL A 81 1.77 16.24 -14.38
CA VAL A 81 1.28 15.42 -13.27
C VAL A 81 2.23 15.52 -12.08
N TYR A 82 1.67 15.40 -10.87
CA TYR A 82 2.43 15.28 -9.63
C TYR A 82 2.64 13.81 -9.29
N LEU A 83 3.88 13.44 -9.00
CA LEU A 83 4.27 12.17 -8.41
C LEU A 83 4.77 12.46 -6.99
N LEU A 84 3.93 12.18 -5.99
CA LEU A 84 4.27 12.49 -4.60
C LEU A 84 5.28 11.49 -4.04
N ASN A 85 6.10 11.95 -3.10
CA ASN A 85 7.15 11.17 -2.44
C ASN A 85 8.04 10.40 -3.43
N CYS A 86 8.29 10.99 -4.61
CA CYS A 86 9.01 10.37 -5.72
C CYS A 86 8.47 8.99 -6.18
N GLY A 87 7.21 8.68 -5.82
CA GLY A 87 6.53 7.42 -6.05
C GLY A 87 6.68 6.38 -4.92
N PHE A 88 7.49 6.65 -3.90
CA PHE A 88 7.61 5.83 -2.71
C PHE A 88 6.35 5.90 -1.84
N PRO A 89 6.15 4.93 -0.92
CA PRO A 89 4.98 4.89 -0.05
C PRO A 89 4.88 6.17 0.78
N ILE A 90 3.81 6.94 0.59
CA ILE A 90 3.67 8.26 1.24
C ILE A 90 3.43 8.15 2.75
N ASN A 91 2.93 7.01 3.19
CA ASN A 91 2.64 6.69 4.59
C ASN A 91 3.81 6.01 5.33
N PHE A 92 5.00 6.02 4.72
CA PHE A 92 6.25 5.62 5.38
C PHE A 92 7.06 6.88 5.61
N ASP A 93 6.58 7.71 6.54
CA ASP A 93 7.27 8.88 7.05
C ASP A 93 7.79 8.59 8.47
N ASP A 94 8.58 9.51 9.01
CA ASP A 94 9.07 9.42 10.39
C ASP A 94 7.98 9.78 11.42
N ALA A 95 6.70 9.84 11.03
CA ALA A 95 5.58 10.20 11.90
C ALA A 95 5.07 8.98 12.69
N TYR A 96 5.93 8.41 13.53
CA TYR A 96 5.62 7.28 14.43
C TYR A 96 4.40 7.49 15.34
N ALA A 97 3.95 8.74 15.52
CA ALA A 97 2.81 9.09 16.35
C ALA A 97 1.45 8.66 15.76
N GLU A 98 1.37 8.37 14.45
CA GLU A 98 0.14 7.97 13.76
C GLU A 98 -0.05 6.45 13.69
N ILE A 99 0.89 5.70 14.25
CA ILE A 99 0.85 4.25 14.29
C ILE A 99 -0.05 3.79 15.43
N ASP A 100 -1.06 2.98 15.13
CA ASP A 100 -1.81 2.21 16.12
C ASP A 100 -0.84 1.22 16.81
N ILE A 101 -0.45 1.56 18.04
CA ILE A 101 0.55 0.83 18.81
C ILE A 101 0.06 -0.60 19.05
N GLU A 102 -1.22 -0.76 19.34
CA GLU A 102 -1.88 -2.04 19.58
C GLU A 102 -1.81 -2.93 18.35
N GLU A 103 -2.16 -2.43 17.16
CA GLU A 103 -2.04 -3.17 15.90
C GLU A 103 -0.58 -3.54 15.57
N PHE A 104 0.36 -2.67 15.91
CA PHE A 104 1.79 -2.99 15.78
C PHE A 104 2.22 -4.10 16.74
N GLN A 105 1.71 -4.13 17.98
CA GLN A 105 1.97 -5.25 18.89
C GLN A 105 1.39 -6.57 18.36
N LEU A 106 0.22 -6.54 17.73
CA LEU A 106 -0.34 -7.71 17.06
C LEU A 106 0.59 -8.21 15.95
N THR A 107 1.08 -7.31 15.11
CA THR A 107 2.04 -7.64 14.04
C THR A 107 3.32 -8.28 14.62
N ARG A 108 3.88 -7.70 15.69
CA ARG A 108 5.04 -8.26 16.39
C ARG A 108 4.79 -9.65 16.97
N ALA A 109 3.62 -9.88 17.55
CA ALA A 109 3.25 -11.18 18.11
C ALA A 109 3.15 -12.26 17.01
N ILE A 110 2.56 -11.93 15.86
CA ILE A 110 2.46 -12.82 14.68
C ILE A 110 3.86 -13.14 14.15
N LEU A 111 4.74 -12.14 14.01
CA LEU A 111 6.13 -12.34 13.56
C LEU A 111 6.92 -13.25 14.50
N LEU A 112 6.81 -13.02 15.82
CA LEU A 112 7.45 -13.86 16.82
C LEU A 112 6.94 -15.31 16.77
N ALA A 113 5.63 -15.51 16.62
CA ALA A 113 5.05 -16.84 16.50
C ALA A 113 5.51 -17.56 15.22
N GLY A 114 5.63 -16.83 14.10
CA GLY A 114 6.19 -17.37 12.86
C GLY A 114 7.66 -17.80 13.02
N LEU A 115 8.47 -17.02 13.74
CA LEU A 115 9.84 -17.38 14.07
C LEU A 115 9.90 -18.65 14.93
N LEU A 116 9.11 -18.73 16.00
CA LEU A 116 9.08 -19.91 16.88
C LEU A 116 8.64 -21.15 16.12
N GLN A 117 7.59 -21.04 15.30
CA GLN A 117 7.16 -22.12 14.42
C GLN A 117 8.29 -22.56 13.50
N ALA A 118 9.01 -21.62 12.87
CA ALA A 118 10.11 -21.93 11.96
C ALA A 118 11.22 -22.76 12.63
N CYS A 119 11.49 -22.53 13.91
CA CYS A 119 12.46 -23.33 14.68
C CYS A 119 12.02 -24.79 14.89
N GLU A 120 10.73 -25.11 14.75
CA GLU A 120 10.18 -26.46 14.94
C GLU A 120 9.98 -27.23 13.61
N LEU A 121 10.13 -26.56 12.46
CA LEU A 121 9.81 -27.14 11.14
C LEU A 121 10.86 -28.13 10.61
N GLY A 122 12.01 -28.28 11.26
CA GLY A 122 13.08 -29.19 10.81
C GLY A 122 13.55 -28.85 9.39
N ASP A 123 13.59 -29.86 8.51
CA ASP A 123 14.09 -29.72 7.12
C ASP A 123 13.02 -29.22 6.12
N GLN A 124 11.85 -28.77 6.58
CA GLN A 124 10.83 -28.26 5.67
C GLN A 124 11.29 -26.96 5.00
N THR A 125 11.20 -26.92 3.67
CA THR A 125 11.58 -25.75 2.87
C THR A 125 10.38 -25.11 2.18
N GLY A 126 10.43 -23.79 1.98
CA GLY A 126 9.43 -23.06 1.20
C GLY A 126 8.62 -22.06 2.04
N LEU A 127 7.55 -21.53 1.45
CA LEU A 127 6.65 -20.62 2.13
C LEU A 127 5.65 -21.41 2.97
N ILE A 128 5.91 -21.50 4.27
CA ILE A 128 5.07 -22.23 5.22
C ILE A 128 4.17 -21.22 5.94
N PRO A 129 2.83 -21.34 5.85
CA PRO A 129 1.93 -20.43 6.53
C PRO A 129 2.03 -20.57 8.05
N LEU A 130 1.74 -19.49 8.78
CA LEU A 130 1.58 -19.56 10.22
C LEU A 130 0.44 -20.53 10.55
N HIS A 131 0.67 -21.40 11.53
CA HIS A 131 -0.28 -22.40 11.96
C HIS A 131 -1.56 -21.72 12.46
N SER A 132 -2.71 -22.16 11.97
CA SER A 132 -4.01 -21.54 12.24
C SER A 132 -4.31 -21.43 13.75
N PHE A 133 -3.93 -22.44 14.53
CA PHE A 133 -4.03 -22.38 16.00
C PHE A 133 -3.27 -21.19 16.61
N LEU A 134 -2.04 -20.92 16.18
CA LEU A 134 -1.25 -19.79 16.68
C LEU A 134 -1.91 -18.47 16.28
N GLN A 135 -2.31 -18.35 15.01
CA GLN A 135 -2.99 -17.16 14.50
C GLN A 135 -4.28 -16.86 15.28
N THR A 136 -5.14 -17.86 15.46
CA THR A 136 -6.40 -17.72 16.20
C THR A 136 -6.15 -17.38 17.67
N ARG A 137 -5.16 -18.00 18.32
CA ARG A 137 -4.85 -17.73 19.72
C ARG A 137 -4.32 -16.31 19.95
N ILE A 138 -3.42 -15.86 19.07
CA ILE A 138 -2.85 -14.50 19.14
C ILE A 138 -3.94 -13.47 18.87
N TYR A 139 -4.72 -13.66 17.81
CA TYR A 139 -5.81 -12.74 17.48
C TYR A 139 -6.89 -12.71 18.56
N GLY A 140 -7.27 -13.87 19.11
CA GLY A 140 -8.18 -13.95 20.24
C GLY A 140 -7.71 -13.10 21.41
N ASN A 141 -6.48 -13.33 21.89
CA ASN A 141 -5.90 -12.54 22.99
C ASN A 141 -5.86 -11.03 22.69
N TYR A 142 -5.55 -10.65 21.44
CA TYR A 142 -5.57 -9.26 21.00
C TYR A 142 -6.98 -8.66 21.06
N SER A 143 -7.96 -9.32 20.43
CA SER A 143 -9.36 -8.86 20.41
C SER A 143 -9.95 -8.75 21.80
N GLU A 144 -9.63 -9.71 22.69
CA GLU A 144 -10.08 -9.66 24.08
C GLU A 144 -9.52 -8.46 24.85
N LYS A 145 -8.27 -8.09 24.58
CA LYS A 145 -7.59 -7.03 25.31
C LYS A 145 -7.92 -5.64 24.78
N PHE A 146 -8.02 -5.49 23.46
CA PHE A 146 -8.04 -4.18 22.80
C PHE A 146 -9.37 -3.87 22.11
N LEU A 147 -10.09 -4.88 21.59
CA LEU A 147 -11.33 -4.66 20.81
C LEU A 147 -12.62 -4.84 21.63
N LYS A 148 -12.58 -5.47 22.81
CA LYS A 148 -13.78 -5.74 23.63
C LYS A 148 -14.58 -4.49 24.06
N ASN A 149 -14.03 -3.28 23.92
CA ASN A 149 -14.70 -2.02 24.23
C ASN A 149 -15.13 -1.21 23.00
N GLU A 150 -14.80 -1.65 21.79
CA GLU A 150 -15.29 -1.02 20.58
C GLU A 150 -16.65 -1.63 20.23
N LYS A 151 -17.72 -0.82 20.28
CA LYS A 151 -19.00 -1.20 19.68
C LYS A 151 -18.76 -1.42 18.19
N VAL A 152 -18.69 -2.69 17.78
CA VAL A 152 -18.58 -3.10 16.38
C VAL A 152 -19.81 -2.57 15.62
N ILE A 153 -19.64 -1.46 14.88
CA ILE A 153 -20.57 -1.10 13.81
C ILE A 153 -20.17 -1.98 12.63
N ALA A 154 -20.74 -3.19 12.59
CA ALA A 154 -20.61 -4.06 11.44
C ALA A 154 -21.40 -3.45 10.26
N THR A 155 -20.73 -2.81 9.33
CA THR A 155 -21.27 -2.59 7.98
C THR A 155 -20.72 -3.66 7.05
N CYS A 156 -21.50 -4.71 6.82
CA CYS A 156 -21.30 -5.61 5.70
C CYS A 156 -21.72 -4.89 4.42
N ALA A 157 -20.80 -4.72 3.48
CA ALA A 157 -21.12 -4.39 2.09
C ALA A 157 -21.18 -5.69 1.28
N THR A 158 -22.37 -6.04 0.80
CA THR A 158 -22.59 -6.98 -0.32
C THR A 158 -22.53 -6.24 -1.64
#